data_AF-A0A940M455-F1
#
_entry.id   AF-A0A940M455-F1
#
_cell.length_a   1.000
_cell.length_b   1.000
_cell.length_c   1.000
_cell.angle_alpha   90.00
_cell.angle_beta   90.00
_cell.angle_gamma   90.00
#
_symmetry.space_group_name_H-M   'P 1'
#
loop_
_entity.id
_entity.type
_entity.pdbx_description
1 polymer ?
#
loop_
_entity_poly.entity_id
_entity_poly.type
_entity_poly.pdbx_seq_one_letter_code
_entity_poly.pdbx_strand_id
1 'polypeptide(L)'
;MDILSSVTGELSDSKVAAVFDSEPEARAIARQVQRMLGLPPAQVQVVTPHDPRPGRKMEPEDTGIFRTMIVAHYRLGLIGLGLGVLLYVALYALGLEAVVASPGLAAALIIGYGGVFGLMFGGLVTLRPDHSPYVAKVRTALKEGRCAVVVHAFDDDERDRAREVLAAHGGETIRTL
;
A
#
# COMPACT_ATOMS: atom_id res chain seq x y z
N MET A 1 -8.45 -14.18 -6.91
CA MET A 1 -7.96 -13.99 -5.52
C MET A 1 -6.52 -13.59 -5.64
N ASP A 2 -6.25 -12.31 -5.41
CA ASP A 2 -4.96 -11.70 -5.62
C ASP A 2 -4.02 -12.05 -4.45
N ILE A 3 -2.78 -12.46 -4.73
CA ILE A 3 -1.85 -12.93 -3.69
C ILE A 3 -1.53 -11.81 -2.70
N LEU A 4 -1.54 -10.57 -3.18
CA LEU A 4 -1.27 -9.35 -2.41
C LEU A 4 -2.35 -9.07 -1.35
N SER A 5 -3.63 -9.34 -1.65
CA SER A 5 -4.74 -9.09 -0.71
C SER A 5 -4.69 -10.00 0.53
N SER A 6 -3.97 -11.11 0.43
CA SER A 6 -3.76 -11.98 1.58
C SER A 6 -2.72 -11.41 2.54
N VAL A 7 -1.78 -10.60 2.07
CA VAL A 7 -0.64 -10.09 2.85
C VAL A 7 -0.94 -8.70 3.45
N THR A 8 -1.79 -7.90 2.80
CA THR A 8 -2.25 -6.59 3.28
C THR A 8 -3.50 -6.71 4.16
N GLY A 9 -3.67 -5.79 5.10
CA GLY A 9 -4.80 -5.78 6.06
C GLY A 9 -5.92 -4.79 5.71
N GLU A 10 -5.90 -4.23 4.50
CA GLU A 10 -6.71 -3.08 4.07
C GLU A 10 -7.90 -3.49 3.21
N LEU A 11 -8.93 -2.64 3.19
CA LEU A 11 -10.19 -2.87 2.46
C LEU A 11 -10.25 -2.10 1.12
N SER A 12 -9.38 -1.09 0.92
CA SER A 12 -9.30 -0.27 -0.29
C SER A 12 -7.84 0.04 -0.69
N ASP A 13 -7.15 -0.93 -1.30
CA ASP A 13 -5.79 -0.73 -1.85
C ASP A 13 -5.80 0.06 -3.17
N SER A 14 -6.95 0.17 -3.83
CA SER A 14 -7.09 0.83 -5.14
C SER A 14 -7.55 2.29 -5.03
N LYS A 15 -6.67 3.25 -5.33
CA LYS A 15 -6.94 4.69 -5.26
C LYS A 15 -6.59 5.39 -6.57
N VAL A 16 -7.36 6.41 -6.92
CA VAL A 16 -7.06 7.31 -8.05
C VAL A 16 -7.25 8.76 -7.65
N ALA A 17 -6.35 9.63 -8.08
CA ALA A 17 -6.50 11.07 -7.91
C ALA A 17 -6.31 11.83 -9.21
N ALA A 18 -6.96 12.99 -9.29
CA ALA A 18 -6.79 14.00 -10.32
C ALA A 18 -6.60 15.37 -9.68
N VAL A 19 -5.72 16.18 -10.28
CA VAL A 19 -5.41 17.54 -9.82
C VAL A 19 -6.15 18.56 -10.68
N PHE A 20 -6.65 19.62 -10.04
CA PHE A 20 -7.40 20.72 -10.63
C PHE A 20 -6.89 22.06 -10.11
N ASP A 21 -6.97 23.11 -10.91
CA ASP A 21 -6.41 24.42 -10.56
C ASP A 21 -7.28 25.19 -9.58
N SER A 22 -8.58 24.88 -9.48
CA SER A 22 -9.50 25.59 -8.60
C SER A 22 -10.34 24.66 -7.71
N GLU A 23 -10.61 25.09 -6.48
CA GLU A 23 -11.48 24.38 -5.55
C GLU A 23 -12.93 24.23 -6.05
N PRO A 24 -13.57 25.26 -6.66
CA PRO A 24 -14.91 25.12 -7.20
C PRO A 24 -15.01 24.05 -8.28
N GLU A 25 -14.01 23.96 -9.16
CA GLU A 25 -13.89 22.94 -10.20
C GLU A 25 -13.71 21.55 -9.59
N ALA A 26 -12.74 21.37 -8.69
CA ALA A 26 -12.51 20.10 -8.00
C ALA A 26 -13.78 19.59 -7.29
N ARG A 27 -14.53 20.49 -6.63
CA ARG A 27 -15.81 20.14 -5.98
C ARG A 27 -16.91 19.81 -6.98
N ALA A 28 -16.95 20.46 -8.15
CA ALA A 28 -17.92 20.15 -9.20
C ALA A 28 -17.65 18.76 -9.79
N ILE A 29 -16.39 18.46 -10.11
CA ILE A 29 -15.98 17.15 -10.63
C ILE A 29 -16.22 16.05 -9.60
N ALA A 30 -15.90 16.26 -8.32
CA ALA A 30 -16.17 15.29 -7.26
C ALA A 30 -17.67 14.91 -7.19
N ARG A 31 -18.58 15.90 -7.25
CA ARG A 31 -20.02 15.63 -7.29
C ARG A 31 -20.46 14.90 -8.54
N GLN A 32 -19.81 15.16 -9.68
CA GLN A 32 -20.11 14.49 -10.93
C GLN A 32 -19.66 13.01 -10.90
N VAL A 33 -18.45 12.74 -10.39
CA VAL A 33 -17.94 11.38 -10.17
C VAL A 33 -18.87 10.59 -9.25
N GLN A 34 -19.29 11.18 -8.11
CA GLN A 34 -20.26 10.56 -7.19
C GLN A 34 -21.55 10.17 -7.91
N ARG A 35 -22.11 11.07 -8.74
CA ARG A 35 -23.36 10.81 -9.48
C ARG A 35 -23.20 9.77 -10.59
N MET A 36 -22.11 9.83 -11.35
CA MET A 36 -21.89 8.94 -12.50
C MET A 36 -21.58 7.51 -12.07
N LEU A 37 -20.87 7.34 -10.97
CA LEU A 37 -20.40 6.03 -10.49
C LEU A 37 -21.23 5.50 -9.32
N GLY A 38 -22.18 6.27 -8.81
CA GLY A 38 -22.99 5.89 -7.65
C GLY A 38 -22.18 5.81 -6.35
N LEU A 39 -21.03 6.48 -6.29
CA LEU A 39 -20.12 6.40 -5.14
C LEU A 39 -20.61 7.31 -4.00
N PRO A 40 -20.56 6.84 -2.74
CA PRO A 40 -20.89 7.63 -1.58
C PRO A 40 -19.85 8.74 -1.36
N PRO A 41 -20.24 9.83 -0.66
CA PRO A 41 -19.33 10.94 -0.38
C PRO A 41 -18.05 10.57 0.36
N ALA A 42 -18.06 9.46 1.11
CA ALA A 42 -16.88 8.97 1.81
C ALA A 42 -15.78 8.45 0.86
N GLN A 43 -16.16 7.91 -0.31
CA GLN A 43 -15.22 7.40 -1.32
C GLN A 43 -14.66 8.50 -2.22
N VAL A 44 -15.35 9.63 -2.38
CA VAL A 44 -14.90 10.72 -3.25
C VAL A 44 -14.64 11.97 -2.42
N GLN A 45 -13.36 12.27 -2.19
CA GLN A 45 -12.93 13.38 -1.35
C GLN A 45 -12.22 14.47 -2.16
N VAL A 46 -12.44 15.72 -1.76
CA VAL A 46 -11.69 16.88 -2.27
C VAL A 46 -10.67 17.29 -1.22
N VAL A 47 -9.41 17.37 -1.64
CA VAL A 47 -8.27 17.80 -0.85
C VAL A 47 -7.85 19.18 -1.32
N THR A 48 -7.83 20.15 -0.41
CA THR A 48 -7.47 21.55 -0.72
C THR A 48 -6.19 21.94 0.02
N PRO A 49 -5.46 22.97 -0.44
CA PRO A 49 -4.24 23.44 0.22
C PRO A 49 -4.46 23.89 1.67
N HIS A 50 -5.69 24.30 2.00
CA HIS A 50 -6.08 24.83 3.31
C HIS A 50 -6.65 23.75 4.24
N ASP A 51 -6.68 22.49 3.80
CA ASP A 51 -7.17 21.42 4.64
C ASP A 51 -6.25 21.24 5.86
N PRO A 52 -6.80 21.17 7.09
CA PRO A 52 -6.00 21.03 8.30
C PRO A 52 -5.32 19.65 8.42
N ARG A 53 -5.83 18.64 7.70
CA ARG A 53 -5.29 17.27 7.67
C ARG A 53 -5.45 16.65 6.27
N PRO A 54 -4.71 17.13 5.26
CA PRO A 54 -4.86 16.66 3.88
C PRO A 54 -4.49 15.17 3.76
N GLY A 55 -3.52 14.71 4.56
CA GLY A 55 -3.11 13.29 4.64
C GLY A 55 -4.28 12.35 4.93
N ARG A 56 -5.14 12.68 5.89
CA ARG A 56 -6.28 11.83 6.28
C ARG A 56 -7.40 11.72 5.23
N LYS A 57 -7.46 12.67 4.29
CA LYS A 57 -8.39 12.62 3.16
C LYS A 57 -7.82 11.85 1.97
N MET A 58 -6.49 11.90 1.80
CA MET A 58 -5.76 11.12 0.81
C MET A 58 -5.58 9.66 1.24
N GLU A 59 -5.46 9.40 2.54
CA GLU A 59 -5.23 8.10 3.17
C GLU A 59 -6.03 8.03 4.47
N PRO A 60 -7.35 7.74 4.40
CA PRO A 60 -8.20 7.61 5.59
C PRO A 60 -7.84 6.40 6.45
N GLU A 61 -7.08 5.43 5.91
CA GLU A 61 -6.69 4.18 6.56
C GLU A 61 -5.37 4.27 7.38
N ASP A 62 -5.14 5.35 8.14
CA ASP A 62 -4.01 5.42 9.10
C ASP A 62 -3.95 4.19 10.03
N THR A 63 -5.10 3.55 10.31
CA THR A 63 -5.21 2.35 11.14
C THR A 63 -4.94 1.04 10.37
N GLY A 64 -5.17 1.03 9.05
CA GLY A 64 -4.91 -0.11 8.17
C GLY A 64 -3.42 -0.36 8.01
N ILE A 65 -2.62 0.70 7.93
CA ILE A 65 -1.15 0.65 7.80
C ILE A 65 -0.52 -0.05 8.99
N PHE A 66 -0.94 0.25 10.23
CA PHE A 66 -0.39 -0.40 11.42
C PHE A 66 -0.75 -1.89 11.48
N ARG A 67 -1.99 -2.24 11.10
CA ARG A 67 -2.43 -3.64 10.99
C ARG A 67 -1.64 -4.37 9.91
N THR A 68 -1.45 -3.77 8.75
CA THR A 68 -0.63 -4.31 7.65
C THR A 68 0.81 -4.50 8.09
N MET A 69 1.39 -3.53 8.81
CA MET A 69 2.73 -3.65 9.38
C MET A 69 2.84 -4.90 10.26
N ILE A 70 1.95 -5.06 11.24
CA ILE A 70 1.98 -6.21 12.16
C ILE A 70 1.77 -7.52 11.40
N VAL A 71 0.74 -7.60 10.54
CA VAL A 71 0.37 -8.82 9.82
C VAL A 71 1.47 -9.23 8.85
N ALA A 72 2.03 -8.29 8.08
CA ALA A 72 3.08 -8.55 7.11
C ALA A 72 4.37 -9.04 7.81
N HIS A 73 4.82 -8.35 8.86
CA HIS A 73 6.02 -8.76 9.61
C HIS A 73 5.81 -10.12 10.29
N TYR A 74 4.64 -10.33 10.91
CA TYR A 74 4.36 -11.59 11.58
C TYR A 74 4.35 -12.77 10.59
N ARG A 75 3.63 -12.65 9.47
CA ARG A 75 3.51 -13.72 8.48
C ARG A 75 4.84 -13.97 7.76
N LEU A 76 5.50 -12.93 7.28
CA LEU A 76 6.76 -13.09 6.56
C LEU A 76 7.91 -13.48 7.49
N GLY A 77 7.90 -13.04 8.75
CA GLY A 77 8.79 -13.54 9.78
C GLY A 77 8.63 -15.04 10.02
N LEU A 78 7.39 -15.54 10.15
CA LEU A 78 7.12 -16.98 10.28
C LEU A 78 7.55 -17.78 9.05
N ILE A 79 7.30 -17.26 7.84
CA ILE A 79 7.75 -17.89 6.59
C ILE A 79 9.27 -17.93 6.55
N GLY A 80 9.95 -16.84 6.91
CA GLY A 80 11.40 -16.76 6.97
C GLY A 80 12.01 -17.76 7.97
N LEU A 81 11.40 -17.91 9.15
CA LEU A 81 11.78 -18.94 10.12
C LEU A 81 11.59 -20.35 9.55
N GLY A 82 10.44 -20.63 8.92
CA GLY A 82 10.16 -21.93 8.30
C GLY A 82 11.14 -22.29 7.19
N LEU A 83 11.47 -21.34 6.31
CA LEU A 83 12.50 -21.52 5.29
C LEU A 83 13.89 -21.73 5.89
N GLY A 84 14.21 -21.02 6.97
CA GLY A 84 15.45 -21.22 7.73
C GLY A 84 15.56 -22.63 8.32
N VAL A 85 14.46 -23.18 8.87
CA VAL A 85 14.42 -24.57 9.36
C VAL A 85 14.65 -25.56 8.22
N LEU A 86 13.95 -25.39 7.09
CA LEU A 86 14.11 -26.25 5.92
C LEU A 86 15.56 -26.24 5.41
N LEU A 87 16.17 -25.05 5.33
CA LEU A 87 17.56 -24.89 4.93
C LEU A 87 18.51 -25.58 5.91
N TYR A 88 18.35 -25.36 7.22
CA TYR A 88 19.17 -26.01 8.24
C TYR A 88 19.10 -27.54 8.14
N VAL A 89 17.89 -28.11 8.03
CA VAL A 89 17.68 -29.56 7.91
C VAL A 89 18.36 -30.11 6.66
N ALA A 90 18.25 -29.42 5.53
CA ALA A 90 18.91 -29.81 4.29
C ALA A 90 20.44 -29.80 4.43
N LEU A 91 21.02 -28.73 4.98
CA LEU A 91 22.48 -28.61 5.16
C LEU A 91 23.02 -29.63 6.16
N TYR A 92 22.26 -29.92 7.23
CA TYR A 92 22.60 -30.94 8.21
C TYR A 92 22.56 -32.35 7.58
N ALA A 93 21.52 -32.67 6.80
CA ALA A 93 21.38 -33.95 6.11
C ALA A 93 22.47 -34.18 5.06
N LEU A 94 22.96 -33.11 4.42
CA LEU A 94 24.08 -33.15 3.48
C LEU A 94 25.44 -33.33 4.17
N GLY A 95 25.49 -33.32 5.50
CA GLY A 95 26.72 -33.55 6.26
C GLY A 95 27.72 -32.40 6.18
N LEU A 96 27.27 -31.17 5.93
CA LEU A 96 28.16 -30.01 5.85
C LEU A 96 28.89 -29.81 7.17
N GLU A 97 30.23 -29.84 7.12
CA GLU A 97 31.09 -29.83 8.31
C GLU A 97 30.79 -28.64 9.24
N ALA A 98 30.63 -27.44 8.68
CA ALA A 98 30.29 -26.24 9.45
C ALA A 98 28.97 -26.37 10.24
N VAL A 99 28.01 -27.13 9.72
CA VAL A 99 26.70 -27.33 10.34
C VAL A 99 26.74 -28.48 11.35
N VAL A 100 27.34 -29.61 10.99
CA VAL A 100 27.39 -30.81 11.86
C VAL A 100 28.38 -30.63 13.03
N ALA A 101 29.45 -29.86 12.86
CA ALA A 101 30.42 -29.57 13.92
C ALA A 101 29.83 -28.70 15.04
N SER A 102 28.85 -27.84 14.72
CA SER A 102 28.19 -26.97 15.70
C SER A 102 26.67 -26.83 15.46
N PRO A 103 25.88 -27.93 15.60
CA PRO A 103 24.49 -27.96 15.13
C PRO A 103 23.60 -26.92 15.81
N GLY A 104 23.79 -26.69 17.11
CA GLY A 104 23.03 -25.69 17.85
C GLY A 104 23.30 -24.26 17.39
N LEU A 105 24.57 -23.90 17.18
CA LEU A 105 24.96 -22.57 16.69
C LEU A 105 24.50 -22.37 15.24
N ALA A 106 24.72 -23.37 14.39
CA ALA A 106 24.28 -23.34 12.99
C ALA A 106 22.76 -23.20 12.88
N ALA A 107 21.98 -23.95 13.66
CA ALA A 107 20.53 -23.83 13.72
C ALA A 107 20.12 -22.41 14.15
N ALA A 108 20.69 -21.89 15.23
CA ALA A 108 20.38 -20.56 15.74
C ALA A 108 20.65 -19.46 14.69
N LEU A 109 21.79 -19.53 14.00
CA LEU A 109 22.15 -18.55 12.97
C LEU A 109 21.26 -18.70 11.73
N ILE A 110 21.13 -19.90 11.17
CA ILE A 110 20.40 -20.12 9.91
C ILE A 110 18.91 -19.79 10.09
N ILE A 111 18.28 -20.29 11.15
CA ILE A 111 16.87 -20.04 11.43
C ILE A 111 16.68 -18.57 11.83
N GLY A 112 17.53 -18.05 12.71
CA GLY A 112 17.46 -16.67 13.18
C GLY A 112 17.57 -15.66 12.04
N TYR A 113 18.58 -15.80 11.17
CA TYR A 113 18.72 -14.94 9.99
C TYR A 113 17.60 -15.15 8.98
N GLY A 114 17.09 -16.38 8.81
CA GLY A 114 15.88 -16.62 8.02
C GLY A 114 14.69 -15.79 8.50
N GLY A 115 14.46 -15.73 9.81
CA GLY A 115 13.47 -14.86 10.44
C GLY A 115 13.74 -13.37 10.21
N VAL A 116 14.99 -12.92 10.36
CA VAL A 116 15.39 -11.52 10.10
C VAL A 116 15.09 -11.12 8.65
N PHE A 117 15.45 -11.95 7.67
CA PHE A 117 15.12 -11.69 6.27
C PHE A 117 13.60 -11.65 6.05
N GLY A 118 12.85 -12.58 6.66
CA GLY A 118 11.38 -12.56 6.63
C GLY A 118 10.79 -11.26 7.16
N LEU A 119 11.29 -10.76 8.30
CA LEU A 119 10.89 -9.47 8.86
C LEU A 119 11.25 -8.30 7.95
N MET A 120 12.45 -8.30 7.35
CA MET A 120 12.88 -7.26 6.40
C MET A 120 11.95 -7.20 5.18
N PHE A 121 11.53 -8.35 4.63
CA PHE A 121 10.54 -8.40 3.57
C PHE A 121 9.17 -7.88 4.02
N GLY A 122 8.77 -8.15 5.27
CA GLY A 122 7.57 -7.53 5.88
C GLY A 122 7.64 -6.00 5.92
N GLY A 123 8.82 -5.45 6.20
CA GLY A 123 9.10 -4.02 6.10
C GLY A 123 8.92 -3.49 4.68
N LEU A 124 9.44 -4.19 3.67
CA LEU A 124 9.28 -3.83 2.26
C LEU A 124 7.81 -3.75 1.84
N VAL A 125 6.99 -4.73 2.25
CA VAL A 125 5.54 -4.74 1.99
C VAL A 125 4.85 -3.58 2.69
N THR A 126 5.26 -3.27 3.93
CA THR A 126 4.69 -2.15 4.70
C THR A 126 5.03 -0.79 4.09
N LEU A 127 6.22 -0.65 3.49
CA LEU A 127 6.68 0.60 2.88
C LEU A 127 5.85 1.03 1.67
N ARG A 128 5.01 0.16 1.09
CA ARG A 128 4.14 0.44 -0.06
C ARG A 128 4.84 1.32 -1.10
N PRO A 129 5.95 0.84 -1.70
CA PRO A 129 6.78 1.64 -2.60
C PRO A 129 6.00 2.21 -3.80
N ASP A 130 4.88 1.59 -4.14
CA ASP A 130 3.89 1.96 -5.16
C ASP A 130 2.94 3.10 -4.76
N HIS A 131 2.71 3.34 -3.46
CA HIS A 131 1.89 4.46 -2.96
C HIS A 131 2.63 5.80 -2.91
N SER A 132 3.97 5.76 -2.83
CA SER A 132 4.81 6.95 -2.65
C SER A 132 4.67 8.01 -3.76
N PRO A 133 4.60 7.64 -5.07
CA PRO A 133 4.45 8.61 -6.15
C PRO A 133 3.08 9.33 -6.14
N TYR A 134 2.02 8.63 -5.76
CA TYR A 134 0.67 9.17 -5.63
C TYR A 134 0.61 10.28 -4.58
N VAL A 135 1.07 9.99 -3.36
CA VAL A 135 1.06 10.96 -2.24
C VAL A 135 1.97 12.14 -2.55
N ALA A 136 3.16 11.88 -3.12
CA ALA A 136 4.11 12.93 -3.46
C ALA A 136 3.53 13.93 -4.47
N LYS A 137 2.87 13.44 -5.52
CA LYS A 137 2.35 14.31 -6.59
C LYS A 137 1.13 15.11 -6.14
N VAL A 138 0.21 14.53 -5.37
CA VAL A 138 -0.89 15.29 -4.77
C VAL A 138 -0.35 16.34 -3.80
N ARG A 139 0.66 16.01 -2.98
CA ARG A 139 1.28 16.96 -2.05
C ARG A 139 1.99 18.10 -2.76
N THR A 140 2.65 17.83 -3.90
CA THR A 140 3.26 18.87 -4.73
C THR A 140 2.20 19.79 -5.34
N ALA A 141 1.12 19.25 -5.88
CA ALA A 141 0.01 20.03 -6.40
C ALA A 141 -0.62 20.94 -5.33
N LEU A 142 -0.83 20.42 -4.12
CA LEU A 142 -1.34 21.21 -3.00
C LEU A 142 -0.39 22.36 -2.60
N LYS A 143 0.94 22.13 -2.66
CA LYS A 143 1.94 23.20 -2.41
C LYS A 143 1.91 24.29 -3.47
N GLU A 144 1.50 23.97 -4.69
CA GLU A 144 1.33 24.92 -5.80
C GLU A 144 -0.03 25.64 -5.76
N GLY A 145 -0.85 25.41 -4.73
CA GLY A 145 -2.17 26.03 -4.57
C GLY A 145 -3.29 25.31 -5.33
N ARG A 146 -2.98 24.20 -6.01
CA ARG A 146 -3.95 23.38 -6.74
C ARG A 146 -4.72 22.47 -5.79
N CYS A 147 -5.88 21.99 -6.21
CA CYS A 147 -6.73 21.07 -5.46
C CYS A 147 -6.69 19.66 -6.07
N ALA A 148 -7.02 18.63 -5.29
CA ALA A 148 -7.10 17.27 -5.80
C ALA A 148 -8.43 16.61 -5.46
N VAL A 149 -8.97 15.84 -6.40
CA VAL A 149 -10.08 14.91 -6.17
C VAL A 149 -9.50 13.52 -6.03
N VAL A 150 -9.76 12.88 -4.90
CA VAL A 150 -9.32 11.52 -4.56
C VAL A 150 -10.53 10.60 -4.55
N VAL A 151 -10.44 9.49 -5.27
CA VAL A 151 -11.42 8.41 -5.24
C VAL A 151 -10.79 7.18 -4.59
N HIS A 152 -11.41 6.73 -3.50
CA HIS A 152 -11.08 5.51 -2.78
C HIS A 152 -11.97 4.38 -3.30
N ALA A 153 -11.44 3.58 -4.23
CA ALA A 153 -12.18 2.47 -4.80
C ALA A 153 -12.07 1.22 -3.92
N PHE A 154 -13.11 0.39 -3.90
CA PHE A 154 -13.06 -0.91 -3.22
C PHE A 154 -12.44 -2.01 -4.08
N ASP A 155 -12.45 -1.86 -5.40
CA ASP A 155 -11.88 -2.80 -6.36
C ASP A 155 -11.27 -2.08 -7.58
N ASP A 156 -10.56 -2.86 -8.40
CA ASP A 156 -9.86 -2.35 -9.57
C ASP A 156 -10.80 -1.87 -10.68
N ASP A 157 -11.98 -2.50 -10.82
CA ASP A 157 -12.99 -2.13 -11.82
C ASP A 157 -13.61 -0.76 -11.49
N GLU A 158 -13.84 -0.48 -10.21
CA GLU A 158 -14.29 0.82 -9.71
C GLU A 158 -13.21 1.89 -9.85
N ARG A 159 -11.94 1.55 -9.55
CA ARG A 159 -10.79 2.43 -9.78
C ARG A 159 -10.65 2.81 -11.25
N ASP A 160 -10.76 1.84 -12.15
CA ASP A 160 -10.56 2.07 -13.58
C ASP A 160 -11.69 2.91 -14.18
N ARG A 161 -12.94 2.69 -13.75
CA ARG A 161 -14.08 3.56 -14.08
C ARG A 161 -13.90 4.97 -13.52
N ALA A 162 -13.45 5.11 -12.28
CA ALA A 162 -13.16 6.41 -11.68
C ALA A 162 -12.03 7.16 -12.42
N ARG A 163 -10.99 6.46 -12.82
CA ARG A 163 -9.89 7.00 -13.63
C ARG A 163 -10.40 7.52 -14.97
N GLU A 164 -11.26 6.76 -15.64
CA GLU A 164 -11.79 7.13 -16.95
C GLU A 164 -12.66 8.39 -16.86
N VAL A 165 -13.50 8.49 -15.83
CA VAL A 165 -14.30 9.70 -15.56
C VAL A 165 -13.38 10.88 -15.23
N LEU A 166 -12.36 10.71 -14.38
CA LEU A 166 -11.45 11.81 -14.01
C LEU A 166 -10.59 12.28 -15.19
N ALA A 167 -10.12 11.37 -16.04
CA ALA A 167 -9.33 11.69 -17.22
C ALA A 167 -10.16 12.45 -18.27
N ALA A 168 -11.44 12.11 -18.43
CA ALA A 168 -12.36 12.82 -19.32
C ALA A 168 -12.60 14.29 -18.91
N HIS A 169 -12.30 14.65 -17.66
CA HIS A 169 -12.47 16.01 -17.13
C HIS A 169 -11.15 16.78 -17.00
N GLY A 170 -10.10 16.36 -17.70
CA GLY A 170 -8.84 17.12 -17.83
C GLY A 170 -7.90 17.03 -16.62
N GLY A 171 -8.22 16.20 -15.63
CA GLY A 171 -7.35 15.97 -14.49
C GLY A 171 -6.15 15.10 -14.85
N GLU A 172 -4.95 15.51 -14.45
CA GLU A 172 -3.77 14.65 -14.56
C GLU A 172 -3.91 13.46 -13.59
N THR A 173 -4.33 12.30 -14.10
CA THR A 173 -4.69 11.15 -13.26
C THR A 173 -3.46 10.37 -12.78
N ILE A 174 -3.45 9.97 -11.51
CA ILE A 174 -2.43 9.11 -10.91
C ILE A 174 -3.14 7.98 -10.17
N ARG A 175 -2.64 6.74 -10.30
CA ARG A 175 -3.20 5.55 -9.64
C ARG A 175 -2.18 4.87 -8.73
N THR A 176 -2.68 4.17 -7.72
CA THR A 176 -1.95 3.08 -7.05
C THR A 176 -2.15 1.77 -7.83
N LEU A 177 -1.28 0.78 -7.62
CA LEU A 177 -1.35 -0.52 -8.31
C LEU A 177 -2.56 -1.33 -7.85
#